data_AF-A0A937FTM3-F1
#
_entry.id   AF-A0A937FTM3-F1
#
_cell.length_a   1.000
_cell.length_b   1.000
_cell.length_c   1.000
_cell.angle_alpha   90.00
_cell.angle_beta   90.00
_cell.angle_gamma   90.00
#
_symmetry.space_group_name_H-M   'P 1'
#
loop_
_entity.id
_entity.type
_entity.pdbx_description
1 polymer ?
#
loop_
_entity_poly.entity_id
_entity_poly.type
_entity_poly.pdbx_seq_one_letter_code
_entity_poly.pdbx_strand_id
1 'polypeptide(L)'
;MERKSTNWEASVERYGQLLGAVNDLIRDSTQLAKLYEGTNMEFAHFIYEKGLYEIMEKANILEDYERSFEFMHYSLKGQVEQLKRLRRVLQVILIKDPVNCPVN
;
A
#
# COMPACT_ATOMS: atom_id res chain seq x y z
N MET A 1 21.04 -29.62 23.54
CA MET A 1 20.98 -30.06 22.13
C MET A 1 20.09 -29.08 21.38
N GLU A 2 20.65 -28.26 20.51
CA GLU A 2 19.86 -27.37 19.64
C GLU A 2 19.10 -28.23 18.61
N ARG A 3 17.77 -28.05 18.53
CA ARG A 3 16.97 -28.66 17.46
C ARG A 3 17.41 -28.02 16.14
N LYS A 4 17.96 -28.81 15.21
CA LYS A 4 18.15 -28.38 13.83
C LYS A 4 16.78 -28.24 13.18
N SER A 5 16.45 -27.03 12.74
CA SER A 5 15.26 -26.73 11.93
C SER A 5 15.28 -27.56 10.64
N THR A 6 14.15 -28.18 10.32
CA THR A 6 13.93 -28.87 9.04
C THR A 6 13.80 -27.86 7.90
N ASN A 7 14.07 -28.28 6.66
CA ASN A 7 13.89 -27.43 5.48
C ASN A 7 12.45 -26.87 5.38
N TRP A 8 11.47 -27.62 5.88
CA TRP A 8 10.07 -27.20 5.98
C TRP A 8 9.88 -26.07 7.00
N GLU A 9 10.36 -26.24 8.24
CA GLU A 9 10.28 -25.21 9.28
C GLU A 9 10.94 -23.90 8.83
N ALA A 10 12.12 -23.98 8.20
CA ALA A 10 12.82 -22.81 7.65
C ALA A 10 12.06 -22.15 6.48
N SER A 11 11.40 -22.94 5.63
CA SER A 11 10.57 -22.42 4.53
C SER A 11 9.37 -21.64 5.08
N VAL A 12 8.60 -22.28 5.97
CA VAL A 12 7.41 -21.69 6.61
C VAL A 12 7.78 -20.41 7.36
N GLU A 13 8.88 -20.40 8.09
CA GLU A 13 9.35 -19.22 8.82
C GLU A 13 9.64 -18.04 7.87
N ARG A 14 10.38 -18.27 6.78
CA ARG A 14 10.73 -17.22 5.80
C ARG A 14 9.50 -16.64 5.11
N TYR A 15 8.58 -17.48 4.65
CA TYR A 15 7.33 -17.00 4.07
C TYR A 15 6.45 -16.31 5.12
N GLY A 16 6.48 -16.75 6.37
CA GLY A 16 5.80 -16.09 7.49
C GLY A 16 6.32 -14.68 7.71
N GLN A 17 7.64 -14.50 7.76
CA GLN A 17 8.29 -13.18 7.86
C GLN A 17 7.94 -12.30 6.66
N LEU A 18 7.99 -12.84 5.45
CA LEU A 18 7.68 -12.10 4.23
C LEU A 18 6.20 -11.68 4.18
N LEU A 19 5.27 -12.57 4.52
CA LEU A 19 3.85 -12.25 4.61
C LEU A 19 3.56 -11.23 5.71
N GLY A 20 4.27 -11.31 6.84
CA GLY A 20 4.24 -10.31 7.90
C GLY A 20 4.64 -8.94 7.40
N ALA A 21 5.82 -8.82 6.78
CA ALA A 21 6.32 -7.57 6.22
C ALA A 21 5.39 -6.98 5.15
N VAL A 22 4.80 -7.81 4.28
CA VAL A 22 3.82 -7.36 3.29
C VAL A 22 2.54 -6.87 3.95
N ASN A 23 2.07 -7.51 5.03
CA ASN A 23 0.91 -7.02 5.77
C ASN A 23 1.18 -5.66 6.43
N ASP A 24 2.37 -5.47 7.02
CA ASP A 24 2.78 -4.18 7.57
C ASP A 24 2.82 -3.10 6.47
N LEU A 25 3.43 -3.39 5.32
CA LEU A 25 3.43 -2.48 4.17
C LEU A 25 2.02 -2.12 3.68
N ILE A 26 1.10 -3.09 3.62
CA ILE A 26 -0.30 -2.83 3.26
C ILE A 26 -0.95 -1.89 4.27
N ARG A 27 -0.78 -2.16 5.57
CA ARG A 27 -1.34 -1.34 6.65
C ARG A 27 -0.82 0.10 6.55
N ASP A 28 0.49 0.25 6.49
CA ASP A 28 1.15 1.54 6.56
C ASP A 28 0.87 2.36 5.29
N SER A 29 0.87 1.73 4.11
CA SER A 29 0.51 2.39 2.84
C SER A 29 -0.97 2.78 2.79
N THR A 30 -1.86 1.96 3.37
CA THR A 30 -3.29 2.30 3.48
C THR A 30 -3.50 3.50 4.41
N GLN A 31 -2.76 3.55 5.52
CA GLN A 31 -2.80 4.69 6.43
C GLN A 31 -2.26 5.96 5.77
N LEU A 32 -1.15 5.86 5.03
CA LEU A 32 -0.59 6.98 4.28
C LEU A 32 -1.58 7.54 3.26
N ALA A 33 -2.26 6.67 2.49
CA ALA A 33 -3.27 7.10 1.52
C ALA A 33 -4.43 7.85 2.19
N LYS A 34 -4.89 7.37 3.36
CA LYS A 34 -5.93 8.05 4.14
C LYS A 34 -5.49 9.40 4.69
N LEU A 35 -4.26 9.48 5.22
CA LEU A 35 -3.70 10.73 5.72
C LEU A 35 -3.58 11.76 4.59
N TYR A 36 -3.08 11.34 3.43
CA TYR A 36 -3.00 12.19 2.24
C TYR A 36 -4.38 12.73 1.84
N GLU A 37 -5.38 11.86 1.76
CA GLU A 37 -6.76 12.26 1.44
C GLU A 37 -7.32 13.24 2.48
N GLY A 38 -7.13 12.99 3.77
CA GLY A 38 -7.58 13.87 4.85
C GLY A 38 -6.93 15.25 4.78
N THR A 39 -5.60 15.33 4.66
CA THR A 39 -4.88 16.60 4.50
C THR A 39 -5.33 17.34 3.24
N ASN A 40 -5.60 16.62 2.15
CA ASN A 40 -6.09 17.26 0.94
C ASN A 40 -7.52 17.77 1.07
N MET A 41 -8.40 17.07 1.78
CA MET A 41 -9.76 17.55 2.07
C MET A 41 -9.73 18.83 2.92
N GLU A 42 -8.85 18.88 3.93
CA GLU A 42 -8.63 20.10 4.71
C GLU A 42 -8.16 21.25 3.83
N PHE A 43 -7.18 21.00 2.95
CA PHE A 43 -6.70 22.01 2.01
C PHE A 43 -7.78 22.46 1.03
N ALA A 44 -8.53 21.53 0.44
CA ALA A 44 -9.66 21.81 -0.44
C ALA A 44 -10.72 22.69 0.25
N HIS A 45 -11.00 22.47 1.53
CA HIS A 45 -11.89 23.36 2.29
C HIS A 45 -11.35 24.80 2.35
N PHE A 46 -10.04 25.00 2.51
CA PHE A 46 -9.45 26.34 2.39
C PHE A 46 -9.60 26.91 0.96
N ILE A 47 -9.46 26.09 -0.08
CA ILE A 47 -9.65 26.49 -1.48
C ILE A 47 -11.07 26.98 -1.73
N TYR A 48 -12.06 26.12 -1.56
CA TYR A 48 -13.41 26.36 -2.05
C TYR A 48 -14.28 27.13 -1.06
N GLU A 49 -14.02 27.07 0.25
CA GLU A 49 -14.88 27.72 1.26
C GLU A 49 -14.25 28.96 1.90
N LYS A 50 -12.93 29.17 1.78
CA LYS A 50 -12.22 30.29 2.42
C LYS A 50 -11.60 31.28 1.43
N GLY A 51 -12.10 31.31 0.20
CA GLY A 51 -11.80 32.36 -0.77
C GLY A 51 -10.44 32.24 -1.47
N LEU A 52 -9.75 31.10 -1.34
CA LEU A 52 -8.53 30.85 -2.10
C LEU A 52 -8.82 30.46 -3.56
N TYR A 53 -10.01 29.96 -3.88
CA TYR A 53 -10.43 29.57 -5.22
C TYR A 53 -10.11 30.66 -6.27
N GLU A 54 -10.62 31.88 -6.07
CA GLU A 54 -10.44 32.97 -7.03
C GLU A 54 -8.97 33.38 -7.21
N ILE A 55 -8.16 33.25 -6.16
CA ILE A 55 -6.73 33.56 -6.19
C ILE A 55 -5.99 32.49 -6.99
N MET A 56 -6.30 31.21 -6.73
CA MET A 56 -5.69 30.07 -7.41
C MET A 56 -6.09 29.97 -8.88
N GLU A 57 -7.34 30.29 -9.19
CA GLU A 57 -7.85 30.36 -10.56
C GLU A 57 -7.15 31.49 -11.34
N LYS A 58 -7.05 32.70 -10.76
CA LYS A 58 -6.31 33.83 -11.38
C LYS A 58 -4.83 33.55 -11.58
N ALA A 59 -4.22 32.79 -10.67
CA ALA A 59 -2.82 32.37 -10.76
C ALA A 59 -2.62 31.16 -11.70
N ASN A 60 -3.70 30.59 -12.25
CA ASN A 60 -3.68 29.41 -13.12
C ASN A 60 -3.01 28.18 -12.48
N ILE A 61 -3.19 28.01 -11.16
CA ILE A 61 -2.63 26.89 -10.38
C ILE A 61 -3.69 25.91 -9.86
N LEU A 62 -4.97 26.26 -9.99
CA LEU A 62 -6.07 25.43 -9.47
C LEU A 62 -6.16 24.08 -10.19
N GLU A 63 -6.14 24.09 -11.52
CA GLU A 63 -6.19 22.87 -12.34
C GLU A 63 -4.96 21.97 -12.09
N ASP A 64 -3.78 22.57 -11.97
CA ASP A 64 -2.53 21.86 -11.66
C ASP A 64 -2.61 21.17 -10.28
N TYR A 65 -3.19 21.85 -9.29
CA TYR A 65 -3.44 21.28 -7.98
C TYR A 65 -4.41 20.10 -8.05
N GLU A 66 -5.58 20.27 -8.69
CA GLU A 66 -6.61 19.23 -8.78
C GLU A 66 -6.07 17.98 -9.49
N ARG A 67 -5.35 18.19 -10.60
CA ARG A 67 -4.71 17.11 -11.36
C ARG A 67 -3.61 16.40 -10.55
N SER A 68 -2.81 17.16 -9.80
CA SER A 68 -1.78 16.59 -8.93
C SER A 68 -2.39 15.74 -7.82
N PHE A 69 -3.50 16.20 -7.24
CA PHE A 69 -4.24 15.43 -6.25
C PHE A 69 -4.80 14.13 -6.83
N GLU A 70 -5.48 14.22 -7.96
CA GLU A 70 -6.05 13.05 -8.63
C GLU A 70 -4.98 12.00 -8.93
N PHE A 71 -3.85 12.43 -9.50
CA PHE A 71 -2.72 11.56 -9.80
C PHE A 71 -2.19 10.86 -8.55
N MET A 72 -1.91 11.62 -7.48
CA MET A 72 -1.37 11.07 -6.25
C MET A 72 -2.36 10.14 -5.53
N HIS A 73 -3.64 10.51 -5.49
CA HIS A 73 -4.70 9.69 -4.92
C HIS A 73 -4.76 8.31 -5.58
N TYR A 74 -4.84 8.27 -6.92
CA TYR A 74 -4.91 7.02 -7.65
C TYR A 74 -3.60 6.24 -7.62
N SER A 75 -2.45 6.91 -7.60
CA SER A 75 -1.14 6.27 -7.46
C SER A 75 -1.04 5.50 -6.12
N LEU A 76 -1.34 6.17 -5.00
CA LEU A 76 -1.31 5.55 -3.67
C LEU A 76 -2.30 4.39 -3.55
N LYS A 77 -3.53 4.58 -4.06
CA LYS A 77 -4.54 3.52 -4.08
C LYS A 77 -4.09 2.33 -4.92
N GLY A 78 -3.47 2.58 -6.07
CA GLY A 78 -2.91 1.55 -6.95
C GLY A 78 -1.81 0.74 -6.27
N GLN A 79 -0.90 1.39 -5.55
CA GLN A 79 0.17 0.74 -4.80
C GLN A 79 -0.39 -0.18 -3.71
N VAL A 80 -1.41 0.26 -2.96
CA VAL A 80 -2.08 -0.56 -1.95
C VAL A 80 -2.68 -1.84 -2.58
N GLU A 81 -3.33 -1.73 -3.74
CA GLU A 81 -3.90 -2.88 -4.43
C GLU A 81 -2.81 -3.83 -4.98
N GLN A 82 -1.69 -3.29 -5.46
CA GLN A 82 -0.55 -4.10 -5.88
C GLN A 82 0.04 -4.91 -4.70
N LEU A 83 0.17 -4.30 -3.52
CA LEU A 83 0.64 -4.98 -2.32
C LEU A 83 -0.35 -6.08 -1.87
N LYS A 84 -1.65 -5.81 -1.92
CA LYS A 84 -2.68 -6.83 -1.64
C LYS A 84 -2.61 -8.00 -2.63
N ARG A 85 -2.36 -7.72 -3.91
CA ARG A 85 -2.15 -8.76 -4.93
C ARG A 85 -0.89 -9.56 -4.66
N LEU A 86 0.23 -8.89 -4.34
CA LEU A 86 1.49 -9.55 -3.97
C LEU A 86 1.28 -10.50 -2.79
N ARG A 87 0.57 -10.07 -1.74
CA ARG A 87 0.24 -10.93 -0.61
C ARG A 87 -0.45 -12.22 -1.03
N ARG A 88 -1.46 -12.12 -1.92
CA ARG A 88 -2.19 -13.29 -2.43
C ARG A 88 -1.26 -14.23 -3.21
N VAL A 89 -0.38 -13.68 -4.04
CA VAL A 89 0.61 -14.46 -4.79
C VAL A 89 1.55 -15.20 -3.83
N LEU A 90 2.08 -14.53 -2.81
CA LEU A 90 2.96 -15.13 -1.81
C LEU A 90 2.29 -16.26 -1.03
N GLN A 91 1.01 -16.11 -0.69
CA GLN A 91 0.23 -17.18 -0.05
C GLN A 91 0.13 -18.42 -0.95
N VAL A 92 -0.09 -18.23 -2.25
CA VAL A 92 -0.14 -19.35 -3.21
C VAL A 92 1.23 -20.01 -3.36
N ILE A 93 2.31 -19.22 -3.41
CA ILE A 93 3.67 -19.73 -3.51
C ILE A 93 4.01 -20.58 -2.27
N LEU A 94 3.70 -20.09 -1.07
CA LEU A 94 3.91 -20.84 0.17
C LEU A 94 3.24 -22.23 0.13
N ILE A 95 1.99 -22.30 -0.33
CA ILE A 95 1.22 -23.56 -0.45
C ILE A 95 1.83 -24.49 -1.51
N LYS A 96 2.32 -23.93 -2.62
CA LYS A 96 2.88 -24.69 -3.75
C LYS A 96 4.36 -25.03 -3.60
N ASP A 97 5.04 -24.53 -2.57
CA ASP A 97 6.44 -24.81 -2.34
C ASP A 97 6.62 -26.34 -2.22
N PRO A 98 7.48 -26.98 -3.04
CA PRO A 98 7.70 -28.42 -3.01
C PRO A 98 8.15 -28.95 -1.64
N VAL A 99 8.78 -28.11 -0.82
CA VAL A 99 9.15 -28.43 0.56
C VAL A 99 7.91 -28.52 1.45
N ASN A 100 6.86 -27.75 1.15
CA ASN A 100 5.58 -27.70 1.86
C ASN A 100 4.48 -28.60 1.26
N CYS A 101 4.68 -29.09 0.04
CA CYS A 101 3.80 -30.02 -0.67
C CYS A 101 4.65 -31.17 -1.26
N PRO A 102 5.04 -32.17 -0.46
CA PRO A 102 5.84 -33.28 -0.96
C PRO A 102 5.06 -34.03 -2.04
N VAL A 103 5.73 -34.32 -3.15
CA VAL A 103 5.17 -35.15 -4.23
C VAL A 103 5.04 -36.56 -3.67
N ASN A 104 3.79 -37.03 -3.49
CA ASN A 104 3.52 -38.43 -3.17
C ASN A 104 4.15 -39.36 -4.21
#